data_AF-W7YJF6-F1
#
_entry.id   AF-W7YJF6-F1
#
_cell.length_a   1.000
_cell.length_b   1.000
_cell.length_c   1.000
_cell.angle_alpha   90.00
_cell.angle_beta   90.00
_cell.angle_gamma   90.00
#
_symmetry.space_group_name_H-M   'P 1'
#
loop_
_entity.id
_entity.type
_entity.pdbx_description
1 polymer ?
#
loop_
_entity_poly.entity_id
_entity_poly.type
_entity_poly.pdbx_seq_one_letter_code
_entity_poly.pdbx_strand_id
1 'polypeptide(L)'
;MNTNILKRFAQQARIKIIQQVSARLELVLNTDSAELREKAAPLKKLQEAINATSKEQVVDKVAYTWFNRLMALRFMDANDYQPIGVGVVTPKPGHTLPALLDEAKQGNIHDDLQVKTQHVYDLLDGKIPSSNAQNEAYKELLIGACNHLHKIFPFLFERISDYTELLLPDDLISEFSIVNDFNQGMTTEDCQEVEVIGWLYQFYISELNDELISSKKKYEKNELAPASQLFTPKWVVQYMVDNTLGQLWSEINIDTKVTDSLEFYVKPAYKEQLQTRKAKSIEDIKFFEPCVAQDIFCPTPLMCFIKCTKSKAITQQKYLNSSLQKICME
;
A
#
# COMPACT_ATOMS: atom_id res chain seq x y z
N MET A 1 12.11 12.32 -6.76
CA MET A 1 11.06 12.44 -5.74
C MET A 1 11.39 13.51 -4.71
N ASN A 2 10.45 14.42 -4.42
CA ASN A 2 10.60 15.46 -3.38
C ASN A 2 9.95 14.99 -2.06
N THR A 3 10.76 14.45 -1.15
CA THR A 3 10.28 13.86 0.09
C THR A 3 9.62 14.85 1.05
N ASN A 4 9.92 16.15 0.97
CA ASN A 4 9.28 17.17 1.81
C ASN A 4 7.80 17.40 1.41
N ILE A 5 7.51 17.40 0.11
CA ILE A 5 6.13 17.51 -0.39
C ILE A 5 5.36 16.25 -0.01
N LEU A 6 5.97 15.07 -0.22
CA LEU A 6 5.38 13.79 0.13
C LEU A 6 5.08 13.67 1.63
N LYS A 7 5.99 14.15 2.50
CA LYS A 7 5.79 14.20 3.95
C LYS A 7 4.60 15.07 4.32
N ARG A 8 4.53 16.29 3.77
CA ARG A 8 3.40 17.20 4.03
C ARG A 8 2.08 16.59 3.57
N PHE A 9 2.06 16.00 2.38
CA PHE A 9 0.88 15.30 1.86
C PHE A 9 0.44 14.18 2.81
N ALA A 10 1.34 13.27 3.21
CA ALA A 10 0.97 12.14 4.06
C ALA A 10 0.39 12.58 5.40
N GLN A 11 0.99 13.61 6.03
CA GLN A 11 0.48 14.19 7.28
C GLN A 11 -0.90 14.82 7.11
N GLN A 12 -1.10 15.62 6.05
CA GLN A 12 -2.39 16.26 5.78
C GLN A 12 -3.48 15.25 5.43
N ALA A 13 -3.16 14.25 4.60
CA ALA A 13 -4.06 13.16 4.24
C ALA A 13 -4.47 12.35 5.48
N ARG A 14 -3.53 12.04 6.39
CA ARG A 14 -3.85 11.40 7.66
C ARG A 14 -4.88 12.20 8.47
N ILE A 15 -4.61 13.47 8.70
CA ILE A 15 -5.50 14.35 9.47
C ILE A 15 -6.90 14.38 8.85
N LYS A 16 -6.97 14.58 7.53
CA LYS A 16 -8.24 14.65 6.79
C LYS A 16 -9.02 13.35 6.84
N ILE A 17 -8.37 12.20 6.62
CA ILE A 17 -9.04 10.90 6.69
C ILE A 17 -9.55 10.64 8.11
N ILE A 18 -8.75 10.89 9.15
CA ILE A 18 -9.19 10.73 10.55
C ILE A 18 -10.43 11.57 10.82
N GLN A 19 -10.45 12.83 10.39
CA GLN A 19 -11.61 13.72 10.56
C GLN A 19 -12.84 13.21 9.82
N GLN A 20 -12.69 12.79 8.56
CA GLN A 20 -13.81 12.28 7.75
C GLN A 20 -14.34 10.95 8.27
N VAL A 21 -13.46 10.02 8.65
CA VAL A 21 -13.81 8.73 9.27
C VAL A 21 -14.52 8.95 10.61
N SER A 22 -14.04 9.88 11.43
CA SER A 22 -14.69 10.26 12.70
C SER A 22 -16.10 10.80 12.48
N ALA A 23 -16.27 11.71 11.52
CA ALA A 23 -17.58 12.27 11.18
C ALA A 23 -18.54 11.18 10.66
N ARG A 24 -18.05 10.27 9.80
CA ARG A 24 -18.81 9.11 9.33
C ARG A 24 -19.19 8.18 10.49
N LEU A 25 -18.29 7.95 11.44
CA LEU A 25 -18.56 7.12 12.61
C LEU A 25 -19.70 7.70 13.44
N GLU A 26 -19.65 8.99 13.77
CA GLU A 26 -20.72 9.64 14.52
C GLU A 26 -22.04 9.66 13.74
N LEU A 27 -22.01 9.87 12.43
CA LEU A 27 -23.23 9.79 11.61
C LEU A 27 -23.84 8.38 11.67
N VAL A 28 -23.03 7.34 11.47
CA VAL A 28 -23.45 5.94 11.42
C VAL A 28 -24.02 5.47 12.77
N LEU A 29 -23.45 5.93 13.89
CA LEU A 29 -23.92 5.57 15.23
C LEU A 29 -25.19 6.30 15.67
N ASN A 30 -25.42 7.52 15.17
CA ASN A 30 -26.51 8.38 15.65
C ASN A 30 -27.68 8.52 14.64
N THR A 31 -27.58 7.91 13.45
CA THR A 31 -28.61 7.99 12.42
C THR A 31 -29.35 6.66 12.29
N ASP A 32 -30.69 6.72 12.31
CA ASP A 32 -31.54 5.60 11.95
C ASP A 32 -32.13 5.81 10.54
N SER A 33 -31.49 5.22 9.53
CA SER A 33 -31.92 5.30 8.13
C SER A 33 -32.22 3.91 7.55
N ALA A 34 -33.08 3.86 6.52
CA ALA A 34 -33.38 2.60 5.83
C ALA A 34 -32.11 1.92 5.28
N GLU A 35 -31.19 2.71 4.71
CA GLU A 35 -29.90 2.21 4.22
C GLU A 35 -29.05 1.58 5.33
N LEU A 36 -28.98 2.21 6.51
CA LEU A 36 -28.22 1.67 7.64
C LEU A 36 -28.88 0.42 8.23
N ARG A 37 -30.21 0.32 8.22
CA ARG A 37 -30.93 -0.89 8.64
C ARG A 37 -30.61 -2.08 7.73
N GLU A 38 -30.43 -1.87 6.43
CA GLU A 38 -29.97 -2.90 5.50
C GLU A 38 -28.51 -3.34 5.76
N LYS A 39 -27.72 -2.52 6.47
CA LYS A 39 -26.32 -2.77 6.86
C LYS A 39 -26.17 -3.22 8.33
N ALA A 40 -27.18 -3.91 8.87
CA ALA A 40 -27.20 -4.37 10.27
C ALA A 40 -25.99 -5.21 10.69
N ALA A 41 -25.48 -6.10 9.81
CA ALA A 41 -24.33 -6.95 10.13
C ALA A 41 -23.01 -6.15 10.27
N PRO A 42 -22.62 -5.29 9.31
CA PRO A 42 -21.51 -4.34 9.49
C PRO A 42 -21.65 -3.44 10.72
N LEU A 43 -22.85 -2.92 11.01
CA LEU A 43 -23.11 -2.11 12.21
C LEU A 43 -22.83 -2.87 13.51
N LYS A 44 -23.24 -4.14 13.57
CA LYS A 44 -22.97 -4.99 14.73
C LYS A 44 -21.45 -5.17 14.93
N LYS A 45 -20.70 -5.47 13.87
CA LYS A 45 -19.24 -5.59 13.93
C LYS A 45 -18.57 -4.28 14.35
N LEU A 46 -19.08 -3.13 13.88
CA LEU A 46 -18.61 -1.82 14.30
C LEU A 46 -18.73 -1.65 15.81
N GLN A 47 -19.90 -1.96 16.37
CA GLN A 47 -20.14 -1.85 17.80
C GLN A 47 -19.27 -2.83 18.60
N GLU A 48 -19.09 -4.07 18.12
CA GLU A 48 -18.19 -5.05 18.72
C GLU A 48 -16.73 -4.55 18.74
N ALA A 49 -16.25 -3.97 17.64
CA ALA A 49 -14.91 -3.40 17.56
C ALA A 49 -14.71 -2.23 18.52
N ILE A 50 -15.69 -1.32 18.62
CA ILE A 50 -15.67 -0.20 19.57
C ILE A 50 -15.65 -0.72 21.01
N ASN A 51 -16.49 -1.70 21.35
CA ASN A 51 -16.57 -2.28 22.69
C ASN A 51 -15.29 -3.03 23.09
N ALA A 52 -14.59 -3.64 22.13
CA ALA A 52 -13.33 -4.34 22.36
C ALA A 52 -12.13 -3.39 22.52
N THR A 53 -12.24 -2.15 22.01
CA THR A 53 -11.17 -1.15 21.97
C THR A 53 -11.69 0.22 22.41
N SER A 54 -11.79 1.17 21.48
CA SER A 54 -12.44 2.47 21.66
C SER A 54 -12.86 3.04 20.30
N LYS A 55 -13.63 4.13 20.30
CA LYS A 55 -13.98 4.84 19.05
C LYS A 55 -12.73 5.34 18.34
N GLU A 56 -11.80 5.92 19.09
CA GLU A 56 -10.56 6.49 18.59
C GLU A 56 -9.68 5.42 17.93
N GLN A 57 -9.53 4.25 18.56
CA GLN A 57 -8.76 3.15 17.97
C GLN A 57 -9.42 2.59 16.70
N VAL A 58 -10.76 2.54 16.65
CA VAL A 58 -11.48 2.16 15.43
C VAL A 58 -11.26 3.18 14.32
N VAL A 59 -11.36 4.48 14.63
CA VAL A 59 -11.09 5.55 13.66
C VAL A 59 -9.67 5.46 13.13
N ASP A 60 -8.67 5.34 14.00
CA ASP A 60 -7.26 5.25 13.59
C ASP A 60 -7.01 4.05 12.68
N LYS A 61 -7.54 2.87 13.04
CA LYS A 61 -7.43 1.65 12.23
C LYS A 61 -8.05 1.84 10.84
N VAL A 62 -9.26 2.39 10.79
CA VAL A 62 -9.99 2.57 9.52
C VAL A 62 -9.35 3.65 8.66
N ALA A 63 -8.86 4.73 9.29
CA ALA A 63 -8.14 5.79 8.59
C ALA A 63 -6.85 5.27 7.96
N TYR A 64 -6.07 4.49 8.71
CA TYR A 64 -4.86 3.84 8.19
C TYR A 64 -5.18 2.88 7.04
N THR A 65 -6.26 2.10 7.17
CA THR A 65 -6.72 1.18 6.13
C THR A 65 -7.05 1.91 4.82
N TRP A 66 -7.81 3.02 4.90
CA TRP A 66 -8.16 3.81 3.72
C TRP A 66 -6.97 4.56 3.13
N PHE A 67 -6.06 5.08 3.97
CA PHE A 67 -4.80 5.66 3.51
C PHE A 67 -4.00 4.65 2.69
N ASN A 68 -3.82 3.43 3.21
CA ASN A 68 -3.06 2.37 2.54
C ASN A 68 -3.70 1.94 1.22
N ARG A 69 -5.03 1.79 1.19
CA ARG A 69 -5.75 1.41 -0.03
C ARG A 69 -5.68 2.48 -1.10
N LEU A 70 -5.92 3.74 -0.75
CA LEU A 70 -5.85 4.85 -1.72
C LEU A 70 -4.42 5.07 -2.23
N MET A 71 -3.42 4.95 -1.36
CA MET A 71 -2.01 4.95 -1.74
C MET A 71 -1.73 3.84 -2.76
N ALA A 72 -2.13 2.61 -2.45
CA ALA A 72 -1.89 1.45 -3.31
C ALA A 72 -2.57 1.60 -4.66
N LEU A 73 -3.84 1.99 -4.68
CA LEU A 73 -4.60 2.24 -5.90
C LEU A 73 -3.95 3.32 -6.76
N ARG A 74 -3.52 4.44 -6.15
CA ARG A 74 -2.84 5.53 -6.86
C ARG A 74 -1.50 5.07 -7.44
N PHE A 75 -0.72 4.30 -6.68
CA PHE A 75 0.54 3.72 -7.16
C PHE A 75 0.31 2.76 -8.33
N MET A 76 -0.71 1.91 -8.25
CA MET A 76 -1.07 0.97 -9.31
C MET A 76 -1.57 1.70 -10.57
N ASP A 77 -2.38 2.74 -10.42
CA ASP A 77 -2.85 3.58 -11.53
C ASP A 77 -1.68 4.27 -12.25
N ALA A 78 -0.71 4.82 -11.50
CA ALA A 78 0.43 5.52 -12.07
C ALA A 78 1.42 4.63 -12.84
N ASN A 79 1.37 3.32 -12.62
CA ASN A 79 2.28 2.34 -13.20
C ASN A 79 1.57 1.35 -14.14
N ASP A 80 0.29 1.58 -14.47
CA ASP A 80 -0.53 0.69 -15.30
C ASP A 80 -0.61 -0.76 -14.76
N TYR A 81 -0.65 -0.91 -13.43
CA TYR A 81 -0.71 -2.21 -12.75
C TYR A 81 -2.13 -2.67 -12.40
N GLN A 82 -3.17 -1.93 -12.80
CA GLN A 82 -4.55 -2.30 -12.50
C GLN A 82 -4.97 -3.57 -13.25
N PRO A 83 -5.36 -4.67 -12.56
CA PRO A 83 -5.71 -5.94 -13.21
C PRO A 83 -6.90 -5.82 -14.17
N ILE A 84 -7.83 -4.90 -13.88
CA ILE A 84 -9.01 -4.62 -14.70
C ILE A 84 -8.72 -3.69 -15.90
N GLY A 85 -7.46 -3.27 -16.08
CA GLY A 85 -7.02 -2.43 -17.20
C GLY A 85 -7.51 -0.98 -17.17
N VAL A 86 -8.13 -0.53 -16.07
CA VAL A 86 -8.68 0.82 -15.91
C VAL A 86 -8.19 1.40 -14.58
N GLY A 87 -7.76 2.67 -14.60
CA GLY A 87 -7.38 3.41 -13.40
C GLY A 87 -8.55 3.56 -12.43
N VAL A 88 -8.34 3.20 -11.17
CA VAL A 88 -9.41 3.17 -10.15
C VAL A 88 -9.64 4.55 -9.55
N VAL A 89 -8.58 5.27 -9.22
CA VAL A 89 -8.60 6.57 -8.52
C VAL A 89 -8.13 7.74 -9.38
N THR A 90 -7.32 7.48 -10.41
CA THR A 90 -6.74 8.50 -11.28
C THR A 90 -7.67 8.81 -12.46
N PRO A 91 -7.95 10.09 -12.74
CA PRO A 91 -8.67 10.51 -13.94
C PRO A 91 -7.92 10.22 -15.25
N LYS A 92 -8.66 10.10 -16.35
CA LYS A 92 -8.06 10.11 -17.69
C LYS A 92 -7.47 11.49 -18.01
N PRO A 93 -6.46 11.58 -18.90
CA PRO A 93 -5.92 12.87 -19.33
C PRO A 93 -7.02 13.80 -19.86
N GLY A 94 -7.13 15.01 -19.29
CA GLY A 94 -8.15 16.00 -19.65
C GLY A 94 -9.51 15.79 -18.97
N HIS A 95 -9.65 14.81 -18.10
CA HIS A 95 -10.86 14.54 -17.31
C HIS A 95 -10.62 14.85 -15.83
N THR A 96 -11.70 15.09 -15.09
CA THR A 96 -11.66 15.34 -13.63
C THR A 96 -12.15 14.17 -12.80
N LEU A 97 -12.97 13.29 -13.38
CA LEU A 97 -13.50 12.12 -12.70
C LEU A 97 -12.53 10.94 -12.79
N PRO A 98 -12.46 10.07 -11.75
CA PRO A 98 -11.68 8.83 -11.83
C PRO A 98 -12.05 8.01 -13.06
N ALA A 99 -11.06 7.44 -13.75
CA ALA A 99 -11.27 6.74 -15.02
C ALA A 99 -12.30 5.61 -14.90
N LEU A 100 -12.33 4.91 -13.76
CA LEU A 100 -13.31 3.88 -13.44
C LEU A 100 -14.76 4.38 -13.45
N LEU A 101 -15.02 5.58 -12.92
CA LEU A 101 -16.35 6.20 -12.95
C LEU A 101 -16.72 6.62 -14.37
N ASP A 102 -15.77 7.17 -15.12
CA ASP A 102 -15.99 7.57 -16.51
C ASP A 102 -16.31 6.39 -17.42
N GLU A 103 -15.68 5.23 -17.22
CA GLU A 103 -16.03 3.98 -17.93
C GLU A 103 -17.44 3.50 -17.56
N ALA A 104 -17.79 3.53 -16.27
CA ALA A 104 -19.13 3.14 -15.82
C ALA A 104 -20.21 4.03 -16.45
N LYS A 105 -19.97 5.34 -16.56
CA LYS A 105 -20.88 6.29 -17.25
C LYS A 105 -21.03 6.02 -18.75
N GLN A 106 -20.07 5.33 -19.36
CA GLN A 106 -20.12 4.89 -20.76
C GLN A 106 -20.77 3.51 -20.92
N GLY A 107 -21.27 2.91 -19.84
CA GLY A 107 -21.88 1.58 -19.86
C GLY A 107 -20.88 0.44 -19.71
N ASN A 108 -19.63 0.72 -19.32
CA ASN A 108 -18.58 -0.28 -19.17
C ASN A 108 -18.24 -0.48 -17.69
N ILE A 109 -18.77 -1.54 -17.07
CA ILE A 109 -18.37 -1.98 -15.73
C ILE A 109 -17.75 -3.37 -15.88
N HIS A 110 -16.50 -3.52 -15.47
CA HIS A 110 -15.78 -4.80 -15.59
C HIS A 110 -16.39 -5.86 -14.65
N ASP A 111 -16.67 -7.05 -15.16
CA ASP A 111 -17.37 -8.13 -14.43
C ASP A 111 -16.64 -8.55 -13.13
N ASP A 112 -15.32 -8.49 -13.14
CA ASP A 112 -14.47 -8.83 -11.99
C ASP A 112 -14.67 -7.95 -10.74
N LEU A 113 -15.28 -6.75 -10.89
CA LEU A 113 -15.63 -5.88 -9.76
C LEU A 113 -16.76 -6.48 -8.90
N GLN A 114 -17.60 -7.34 -9.49
CA GLN A 114 -18.70 -8.02 -8.80
C GLN A 114 -19.64 -7.08 -8.02
N VAL A 115 -19.83 -5.86 -8.51
CA VAL A 115 -20.75 -4.86 -7.95
C VAL A 115 -22.19 -5.13 -8.39
N LYS A 116 -23.16 -4.45 -7.77
CA LYS A 116 -24.55 -4.45 -8.23
C LYS A 116 -24.68 -3.56 -9.48
N THR A 117 -24.21 -4.04 -10.62
CA THR A 117 -24.11 -3.28 -11.88
C THR A 117 -25.39 -2.50 -12.23
N GLN A 118 -26.57 -3.13 -12.10
CA GLN A 118 -27.84 -2.45 -12.39
C GLN A 118 -28.12 -1.30 -11.43
N HIS A 119 -27.79 -1.44 -10.15
CA HIS A 119 -27.95 -0.39 -9.15
C HIS A 119 -27.04 0.82 -9.46
N VAL A 120 -25.78 0.55 -9.84
CA VAL A 120 -24.84 1.59 -10.28
C VAL A 120 -25.38 2.35 -11.50
N TYR A 121 -25.89 1.65 -12.52
CA TYR A 121 -26.49 2.31 -13.68
C TYR A 121 -27.78 3.06 -13.33
N ASP A 122 -28.64 2.51 -12.49
CA ASP A 122 -29.88 3.18 -12.10
C ASP A 122 -29.62 4.46 -11.28
N LEU A 123 -28.53 4.51 -10.50
CA LEU A 123 -28.02 5.74 -9.88
C LEU A 123 -27.52 6.74 -10.94
N LEU A 124 -26.62 6.30 -11.84
CA LEU A 124 -26.01 7.16 -12.86
C LEU A 124 -27.02 7.72 -13.87
N ASP A 125 -28.04 6.94 -14.21
CA ASP A 125 -29.14 7.32 -15.10
C ASP A 125 -30.20 8.19 -14.41
N GLY A 126 -30.13 8.36 -13.08
CA GLY A 126 -31.10 9.13 -12.29
C GLY A 126 -32.45 8.44 -12.09
N LYS A 127 -32.53 7.10 -12.28
CA LYS A 127 -33.73 6.31 -11.98
C LYS A 127 -33.93 6.14 -10.47
N ILE A 128 -32.83 6.08 -9.72
CA ILE A 128 -32.82 6.14 -8.26
C ILE A 128 -32.57 7.60 -7.84
N PRO A 129 -33.50 8.25 -7.11
CA PRO A 129 -33.28 9.60 -6.60
C PRO A 129 -32.13 9.63 -5.60
N SER A 130 -31.09 10.41 -5.89
CA SER A 130 -29.97 10.68 -4.99
C SER A 130 -29.52 12.14 -5.15
N SER A 131 -29.09 12.75 -4.05
CA SER A 131 -28.48 14.09 -4.06
C SER A 131 -27.03 14.09 -4.56
N ASN A 132 -26.38 12.91 -4.63
CA ASN A 132 -24.99 12.78 -5.05
C ASN A 132 -24.72 11.43 -5.78
N ALA A 133 -25.53 11.14 -6.79
CA ALA A 133 -25.57 9.84 -7.45
C ALA A 133 -24.22 9.38 -8.04
N GLN A 134 -23.42 10.30 -8.61
CA GLN A 134 -22.11 9.94 -9.18
C GLN A 134 -21.11 9.51 -8.11
N ASN A 135 -21.13 10.17 -6.95
CA ASN A 135 -20.26 9.81 -5.84
C ASN A 135 -20.69 8.49 -5.20
N GLU A 136 -21.99 8.24 -5.04
CA GLU A 136 -22.53 6.96 -4.57
C GLU A 136 -22.16 5.81 -5.51
N ALA A 137 -22.35 5.99 -6.81
CA ALA A 137 -21.94 5.03 -7.83
C ALA A 137 -20.43 4.76 -7.77
N TYR A 138 -19.60 5.81 -7.65
CA TYR A 138 -18.15 5.65 -7.53
C TYR A 138 -17.74 4.93 -6.24
N LYS A 139 -18.44 5.18 -5.13
CA LYS A 139 -18.21 4.48 -3.85
C LYS A 139 -18.38 2.97 -4.02
N GLU A 140 -19.43 2.52 -4.70
CA GLU A 140 -19.64 1.10 -5.01
C GLU A 140 -18.56 0.53 -5.91
N LEU A 141 -18.17 1.25 -6.96
CA LEU A 141 -17.10 0.85 -7.87
C LEU A 141 -15.74 0.73 -7.17
N LEU A 142 -15.39 1.70 -6.32
CA LEU A 142 -14.16 1.71 -5.53
C LEU A 142 -14.09 0.52 -4.56
N ILE A 143 -15.21 0.22 -3.88
CA ILE A 143 -15.32 -0.95 -3.00
C ILE A 143 -15.18 -2.25 -3.81
N GLY A 144 -15.84 -2.32 -4.97
CA GLY A 144 -15.71 -3.45 -5.91
C GLY A 144 -14.26 -3.68 -6.34
N ALA A 145 -13.54 -2.61 -6.69
CA ALA A 145 -12.13 -2.68 -7.09
C ALA A 145 -11.25 -3.18 -5.95
N CYS A 146 -11.43 -2.67 -4.73
CA CYS A 146 -10.71 -3.15 -3.56
C CYS A 146 -11.03 -4.62 -3.22
N ASN A 147 -12.29 -5.05 -3.36
CA ASN A 147 -12.69 -6.44 -3.14
C ASN A 147 -12.15 -7.40 -4.20
N HIS A 148 -12.02 -6.94 -5.44
CA HIS A 148 -11.31 -7.68 -6.47
C HIS A 148 -9.83 -7.83 -6.10
N LEU A 149 -9.17 -6.72 -5.72
CA LEU A 149 -7.76 -6.71 -5.34
C LEU A 149 -7.48 -7.52 -4.07
N HIS A 150 -8.42 -7.69 -3.15
CA HIS A 150 -8.29 -8.61 -2.01
C HIS A 150 -7.95 -10.04 -2.44
N LYS A 151 -8.48 -10.50 -3.59
CA LYS A 151 -8.20 -11.86 -4.10
C LYS A 151 -6.75 -12.03 -4.54
N ILE A 152 -6.07 -10.93 -4.86
CA ILE A 152 -4.70 -10.90 -5.40
C ILE A 152 -3.71 -10.47 -4.30
N PHE A 153 -4.08 -9.51 -3.47
CA PHE A 153 -3.26 -8.90 -2.42
C PHE A 153 -4.04 -8.87 -1.09
N PRO A 154 -4.33 -10.03 -0.48
CA PRO A 154 -5.21 -10.11 0.69
C PRO A 154 -4.67 -9.38 1.93
N PHE A 155 -3.35 -9.19 2.01
CA PHE A 155 -2.68 -8.45 3.10
C PHE A 155 -2.90 -6.94 3.03
N LEU A 156 -2.98 -6.36 1.83
CA LEU A 156 -3.11 -4.91 1.62
C LEU A 156 -4.57 -4.48 1.47
N PHE A 157 -5.35 -5.32 0.79
CA PHE A 157 -6.77 -5.13 0.61
C PHE A 157 -7.47 -6.20 1.44
N GLU A 158 -7.61 -6.01 2.75
CA GLU A 158 -8.46 -6.90 3.55
C GLU A 158 -9.88 -6.96 2.96
N ARG A 159 -10.54 -8.12 2.99
CA ARG A 159 -11.87 -8.28 2.40
C ARG A 159 -12.82 -7.24 2.97
N ILE A 160 -13.36 -6.41 2.10
CA ILE A 160 -14.28 -5.37 2.52
C ILE A 160 -15.67 -6.01 2.70
N SER A 161 -15.87 -6.59 3.88
CA SER A 161 -17.15 -7.13 4.36
C SER A 161 -17.32 -6.79 5.85
N ASP A 162 -16.86 -5.59 6.20
CA ASP A 162 -16.75 -5.10 7.56
C ASP A 162 -17.16 -3.63 7.67
N TYR A 163 -17.24 -3.12 8.90
CA TYR A 163 -17.61 -1.75 9.21
C TYR A 163 -16.74 -0.68 8.53
N THR A 164 -15.59 -1.02 7.94
CA THR A 164 -14.72 -0.10 7.19
C THR A 164 -15.44 0.62 6.05
N GLU A 165 -16.45 0.00 5.42
CA GLU A 165 -17.26 0.63 4.34
C GLU A 165 -18.18 1.72 4.85
N LEU A 166 -18.76 1.50 6.03
CA LEU A 166 -19.66 2.46 6.68
C LEU A 166 -18.93 3.78 6.94
N LEU A 167 -17.62 3.65 7.19
CA LEU A 167 -16.72 4.69 7.61
C LEU A 167 -15.83 5.23 6.47
N LEU A 168 -16.03 4.77 5.23
CA LEU A 168 -15.40 5.36 4.05
C LEU A 168 -15.78 6.85 3.92
N PRO A 169 -14.82 7.76 3.69
CA PRO A 169 -15.08 9.17 3.42
C PRO A 169 -16.22 9.40 2.43
N ASP A 170 -17.00 10.45 2.70
CA ASP A 170 -18.23 10.71 1.95
C ASP A 170 -17.94 11.32 0.58
N ASP A 171 -17.08 12.34 0.50
CA ASP A 171 -16.71 13.00 -0.74
C ASP A 171 -15.45 12.36 -1.36
N LEU A 172 -15.64 11.70 -2.50
CA LEU A 172 -14.62 10.92 -3.21
C LEU A 172 -14.32 11.43 -4.62
N ILE A 173 -15.10 12.36 -5.15
CA ILE A 173 -14.96 12.80 -6.56
C ILE A 173 -14.82 14.31 -6.74
N SER A 174 -15.04 15.14 -5.70
CA SER A 174 -14.83 16.58 -5.82
C SER A 174 -13.35 16.96 -5.89
N GLU A 175 -13.06 18.20 -6.26
CA GLU A 175 -11.71 18.78 -6.23
C GLU A 175 -11.10 18.80 -4.80
N PHE A 176 -11.94 18.79 -3.77
CA PHE A 176 -11.52 18.71 -2.37
C PHE A 176 -11.66 17.30 -1.78
N SER A 177 -11.92 16.29 -2.61
CA SER A 177 -12.01 14.90 -2.14
C SER A 177 -10.66 14.37 -1.66
N ILE A 178 -10.69 13.36 -0.79
CA ILE A 178 -9.46 12.67 -0.40
C ILE A 178 -8.79 11.99 -1.60
N VAL A 179 -9.56 11.48 -2.55
CA VAL A 179 -9.04 10.83 -3.77
C VAL A 179 -8.25 11.82 -4.61
N ASN A 180 -8.73 13.07 -4.76
CA ASN A 180 -7.96 14.09 -5.44
C ASN A 180 -6.66 14.43 -4.70
N ASP A 181 -6.66 14.50 -3.36
CA ASP A 181 -5.43 14.73 -2.61
C ASP A 181 -4.36 13.66 -2.90
N PHE A 182 -4.74 12.38 -3.03
CA PHE A 182 -3.82 11.31 -3.42
C PHE A 182 -3.28 11.50 -4.83
N ASN A 183 -4.12 11.90 -5.79
CA ASN A 183 -3.67 12.17 -7.16
C ASN A 183 -2.67 13.34 -7.22
N GLN A 184 -2.87 14.40 -6.42
CA GLN A 184 -1.97 15.56 -6.38
C GLN A 184 -0.72 15.30 -5.53
N GLY A 185 -0.86 14.58 -4.42
CA GLY A 185 0.22 14.31 -3.46
C GLY A 185 1.17 13.21 -3.89
N MET A 186 0.71 12.28 -4.73
CA MET A 186 1.51 11.23 -5.33
C MET A 186 1.57 11.44 -6.86
N THR A 187 2.56 12.22 -7.30
CA THR A 187 2.76 12.46 -8.74
C THR A 187 3.08 11.16 -9.47
N THR A 188 2.83 11.11 -10.78
CA THR A 188 3.13 9.92 -11.58
C THR A 188 4.63 9.64 -11.56
N GLU A 189 5.46 10.68 -11.57
CA GLU A 189 6.91 10.60 -11.46
C GLU A 189 7.36 10.01 -10.11
N ASP A 190 6.76 10.45 -8.99
CA ASP A 190 7.06 9.89 -7.68
C ASP A 190 6.65 8.41 -7.60
N CYS A 191 5.53 8.04 -8.24
CA CYS A 191 5.07 6.66 -8.28
C CYS A 191 5.96 5.72 -9.10
N GLN A 192 6.88 6.22 -9.95
CA GLN A 192 7.88 5.39 -10.61
C GLN A 192 8.96 4.90 -9.63
N GLU A 193 9.15 5.62 -8.52
CA GLU A 193 10.12 5.25 -7.48
C GLU A 193 9.45 4.33 -6.45
N VAL A 194 9.84 3.05 -6.44
CA VAL A 194 9.26 2.03 -5.54
C VAL A 194 9.35 2.42 -4.04
N GLU A 195 10.32 3.26 -3.67
CA GLU A 195 10.49 3.74 -2.29
C GLU A 195 9.38 4.69 -1.83
N VAL A 196 8.58 5.26 -2.74
CA VAL A 196 7.49 6.20 -2.40
C VAL A 196 6.53 5.64 -1.37
N ILE A 197 6.20 4.35 -1.49
CA ILE A 197 5.31 3.64 -0.57
C ILE A 197 5.93 3.60 0.83
N GLY A 198 7.21 3.24 0.92
CA GLY A 198 7.95 3.19 2.18
C GLY A 198 8.01 4.55 2.88
N TRP A 199 8.27 5.61 2.12
CA TRP A 199 8.24 6.97 2.64
C TRP A 199 6.85 7.38 3.14
N LEU A 200 5.78 7.07 2.39
CA LEU A 200 4.41 7.39 2.78
C LEU A 200 4.01 6.70 4.08
N TYR A 201 4.37 5.44 4.27
CA TYR A 201 4.16 4.73 5.54
C TYR A 201 4.86 5.42 6.71
N GLN A 202 6.14 5.78 6.54
CA GLN A 202 6.88 6.49 7.59
C GLN A 202 6.30 7.89 7.85
N PHE A 203 5.90 8.61 6.80
CA PHE A 203 5.39 9.96 6.94
C PHE A 203 3.98 10.03 7.52
N TYR A 204 3.13 9.03 7.26
CA TYR A 204 1.79 8.93 7.84
C TYR A 204 1.83 9.05 9.37
N ILE A 205 2.71 8.30 10.04
CA ILE A 205 2.84 8.32 11.51
C ILE A 205 3.87 9.33 12.05
N SER A 206 4.53 10.10 11.18
CA SER A 206 5.76 10.83 11.56
C SER A 206 5.57 11.82 12.71
N GLU A 207 4.43 12.51 12.81
CA GLU A 207 4.17 13.45 13.91
C GLU A 207 4.05 12.73 15.27
N LEU A 208 3.36 11.57 15.28
CA LEU A 208 3.23 10.73 16.47
C LEU A 208 4.58 10.10 16.85
N ASN A 209 5.37 9.69 15.86
CA ASN A 209 6.73 9.21 16.06
C ASN A 209 7.60 10.29 16.72
N ASP A 210 7.60 11.51 16.17
CA ASP A 210 8.36 12.65 16.67
C ASP A 210 7.93 13.03 18.12
N GLU A 211 6.63 13.01 18.41
CA GLU A 211 6.08 13.25 19.76
C GLU A 211 6.56 12.20 20.76
N LEU A 212 6.45 10.91 20.42
CA LEU A 212 6.84 9.81 21.29
C LEU A 212 8.34 9.82 21.56
N ILE A 213 9.18 9.98 20.53
CA ILE A 213 10.64 10.07 20.68
C ILE A 213 11.02 11.26 21.56
N SER A 214 10.37 12.41 21.37
CA SER A 214 10.64 13.63 22.15
C SER A 214 10.20 13.50 23.60
N SER A 215 9.19 12.68 23.90
CA SER A 215 8.68 12.47 25.25
C SER A 215 9.69 11.77 26.18
N LYS A 216 10.66 11.03 25.62
CA LYS A 216 11.69 10.26 26.37
C LYS A 216 11.14 9.35 27.46
N LYS A 217 9.85 8.97 27.36
CA LYS A 217 9.19 8.09 28.32
C LYS A 217 9.41 6.63 27.93
N LYS A 218 9.08 5.73 28.86
CA LYS A 218 8.88 4.33 28.51
C LYS A 218 7.58 4.18 27.72
N TYR A 219 7.65 3.59 26.54
CA TYR A 219 6.49 3.42 25.67
C TYR A 219 5.51 2.37 26.21
N GLU A 220 4.22 2.70 26.12
CA GLU A 220 3.11 1.77 26.28
C GLU A 220 3.07 0.77 25.09
N LYS A 221 2.32 -0.33 25.24
CA LYS A 221 2.26 -1.39 24.20
C LYS A 221 1.80 -0.85 22.83
N ASN A 222 0.84 0.07 22.82
CA ASN A 222 0.30 0.70 21.61
C ASN A 222 1.20 1.83 21.05
N GLU A 223 2.23 2.25 21.79
CA GLU A 223 3.17 3.30 21.37
C GLU A 223 4.44 2.73 20.74
N LEU A 224 4.72 1.45 20.94
CA LEU A 224 5.92 0.79 20.40
C LEU A 224 5.96 0.81 18.87
N ALA A 225 4.87 0.44 18.21
CA ALA A 225 4.80 0.43 16.74
C ALA A 225 5.03 1.83 16.14
N PRO A 226 4.29 2.89 16.53
CA PRO A 226 4.55 4.22 15.97
C PRO A 226 5.92 4.77 16.35
N ALA A 227 6.51 4.41 17.49
CA ALA A 227 7.85 4.86 17.86
C ALA A 227 8.98 4.14 17.10
N SER A 228 8.74 2.96 16.55
CA SER A 228 9.79 2.10 15.94
C SER A 228 9.63 1.87 14.44
N GLN A 229 8.55 2.35 13.82
CA GLN A 229 8.29 2.21 12.39
C GLN A 229 9.19 3.16 11.57
N LEU A 230 10.25 2.58 11.00
CA LEU A 230 11.22 3.28 10.16
C LEU A 230 11.34 2.57 8.81
N PHE A 231 11.29 3.35 7.74
CA PHE A 231 11.56 2.85 6.40
C PHE A 231 13.08 2.78 6.16
N THR A 232 13.55 1.68 5.57
CA THR A 232 14.97 1.49 5.21
C THR A 232 15.16 1.81 3.73
N PRO A 233 15.89 2.89 3.38
CA PRO A 233 16.12 3.25 1.98
C PRO A 233 16.88 2.16 1.22
N LYS A 234 16.64 2.08 -0.09
CA LYS A 234 17.22 1.09 -1.01
C LYS A 234 18.74 1.01 -0.92
N TRP A 235 19.43 2.14 -0.83
CA TRP A 235 20.90 2.16 -0.75
C TRP A 235 21.41 1.49 0.53
N VAL A 236 20.70 1.62 1.66
CA VAL A 236 21.06 0.96 2.93
C VAL A 236 20.88 -0.55 2.77
N VAL A 237 19.76 -0.97 2.18
CA VAL A 237 19.51 -2.40 1.90
C VAL A 237 20.57 -2.96 0.95
N GLN A 238 20.88 -2.26 -0.15
CA GLN A 238 21.91 -2.67 -1.09
C GLN A 238 23.28 -2.73 -0.42
N TYR A 239 23.64 -1.75 0.39
CA TYR A 239 24.88 -1.75 1.17
C TYR A 239 24.97 -2.99 2.06
N MET A 240 23.92 -3.31 2.82
CA MET A 240 23.89 -4.50 3.68
C MET A 240 24.02 -5.78 2.86
N VAL A 241 23.28 -5.91 1.76
CA VAL A 241 23.30 -7.11 0.90
C VAL A 241 24.66 -7.29 0.23
N ASP A 242 25.23 -6.23 -0.34
CA ASP A 242 26.53 -6.26 -0.99
C ASP A 242 27.60 -6.75 -0.02
N ASN A 243 27.60 -6.22 1.21
CA ASN A 243 28.61 -6.53 2.21
C ASN A 243 28.38 -7.83 2.99
N THR A 244 27.15 -8.35 3.03
CA THR A 244 26.85 -9.62 3.71
C THR A 244 26.86 -10.78 2.72
N LEU A 245 25.97 -10.74 1.73
CA LEU A 245 25.81 -11.80 0.75
C LEU A 245 26.93 -11.80 -0.29
N GLY A 246 27.38 -10.63 -0.72
CA GLY A 246 28.55 -10.54 -1.61
C GLY A 246 29.80 -11.12 -0.95
N GLN A 247 30.02 -10.79 0.33
CA GLN A 247 31.10 -11.37 1.13
C GLN A 247 30.94 -12.89 1.28
N LEU A 248 29.76 -13.36 1.69
CA LEU A 248 29.44 -14.78 1.82
C LEU A 248 29.72 -15.55 0.52
N TRP A 249 29.33 -14.99 -0.62
CA TRP A 249 29.54 -15.60 -1.92
C TRP A 249 31.02 -15.65 -2.31
N SER A 250 31.81 -14.63 -1.96
CA SER A 250 33.27 -14.65 -2.17
C SER A 250 33.97 -15.73 -1.34
N GLU A 251 33.43 -16.06 -0.16
CA GLU A 251 33.96 -17.12 0.72
C GLU A 251 33.54 -18.54 0.26
N ILE A 252 32.40 -18.67 -0.43
CA ILE A 252 31.90 -19.93 -1.00
C ILE A 252 32.55 -20.21 -2.36
N ASN A 253 32.77 -19.18 -3.17
CA ASN A 253 33.31 -19.25 -4.52
C ASN A 253 34.44 -18.24 -4.69
N ILE A 254 35.67 -18.68 -4.46
CA ILE A 254 36.85 -17.80 -4.36
C ILE A 254 37.22 -17.10 -5.67
N ASP A 255 36.85 -17.69 -6.81
CA ASP A 255 37.12 -17.14 -8.15
C ASP A 255 35.97 -16.29 -8.69
N THR A 256 34.99 -15.96 -7.84
CA THR A 256 33.83 -15.16 -8.24
C THR A 256 34.23 -13.76 -8.68
N LYS A 257 33.57 -13.27 -9.72
CA LYS A 257 33.65 -11.88 -10.19
C LYS A 257 32.45 -11.03 -9.79
N VAL A 258 31.50 -11.63 -9.06
CA VAL A 258 30.25 -10.95 -8.67
C VAL A 258 30.56 -9.71 -7.82
N THR A 259 31.56 -9.78 -6.95
CA THR A 259 31.97 -8.66 -6.07
C THR A 259 32.44 -7.42 -6.81
N ASP A 260 32.88 -7.55 -8.07
CA ASP A 260 33.34 -6.41 -8.87
C ASP A 260 32.17 -5.54 -9.37
N SER A 261 30.96 -6.09 -9.42
CA SER A 261 29.73 -5.37 -9.81
C SER A 261 28.90 -4.86 -8.63
N LEU A 262 29.32 -5.13 -7.39
CA LEU A 262 28.59 -4.70 -6.20
C LEU A 262 29.00 -3.27 -5.85
N GLU A 263 28.06 -2.33 -5.97
CA GLU A 263 28.29 -0.89 -5.83
C GLU A 263 28.86 -0.52 -4.46
N PHE A 264 28.36 -1.16 -3.40
CA PHE A 264 28.70 -0.81 -2.02
C PHE A 264 29.65 -1.78 -1.34
N TYR A 265 30.19 -2.77 -2.07
CA TYR A 265 31.00 -3.82 -1.47
C TYR A 265 32.36 -3.33 -0.97
N VAL A 266 32.61 -3.55 0.33
CA VAL A 266 33.85 -3.23 1.01
C VAL A 266 34.74 -4.47 1.03
N LYS A 267 35.83 -4.45 0.26
CA LYS A 267 36.80 -5.55 0.22
C LYS A 267 37.45 -5.72 1.60
N PRO A 268 37.41 -6.91 2.24
CA PRO A 268 38.06 -7.12 3.53
C PRO A 268 39.55 -6.85 3.47
N ALA A 269 40.08 -6.09 4.43
CA ALA A 269 41.52 -5.86 4.56
C ALA A 269 42.28 -7.13 5.02
N TYR A 270 41.59 -8.04 5.70
CA TYR A 270 42.15 -9.25 6.31
C TYR A 270 41.90 -10.51 5.45
N LYS A 271 42.24 -10.45 4.16
CA LYS A 271 42.01 -11.57 3.21
C LYS A 271 42.57 -12.91 3.69
N GLU A 272 43.70 -12.89 4.38
CA GLU A 272 44.37 -14.09 4.90
C GLU A 272 43.61 -14.75 6.07
N GLN A 273 42.67 -14.04 6.70
CA GLN A 273 41.82 -14.55 7.78
C GLN A 273 40.46 -15.05 7.29
N LEU A 274 40.14 -14.84 6.00
CA LEU A 274 38.89 -15.32 5.42
C LEU A 274 38.92 -16.84 5.34
N GLN A 275 37.95 -17.48 5.97
CA GLN A 275 37.79 -18.93 5.92
C GLN A 275 37.01 -19.32 4.67
N THR A 276 37.54 -20.26 3.89
CA THR A 276 36.78 -20.87 2.80
C THR A 276 35.59 -21.62 3.37
N ARG A 277 34.40 -21.33 2.85
CA ARG A 277 33.17 -22.02 3.25
C ARG A 277 32.94 -23.25 2.39
N LYS A 278 32.15 -24.19 2.91
CA LYS A 278 31.63 -25.30 2.11
C LYS A 278 30.85 -24.74 0.92
N ALA A 279 31.15 -25.25 -0.27
CA ALA A 279 30.42 -24.93 -1.48
C ALA A 279 28.91 -25.16 -1.30
N LYS A 280 28.11 -24.18 -1.70
CA LYS A 280 26.64 -24.25 -1.73
C LYS A 280 26.17 -23.71 -3.07
N SER A 281 25.06 -24.24 -3.56
CA SER A 281 24.35 -23.61 -4.67
C SER A 281 23.77 -22.28 -4.21
N ILE A 282 23.46 -21.39 -5.16
CA ILE A 282 22.88 -20.10 -4.81
C ILE A 282 21.45 -20.26 -4.28
N GLU A 283 20.75 -21.28 -4.76
CA GLU A 283 19.40 -21.68 -4.36
C GLU A 283 19.35 -22.18 -2.91
N ASP A 284 20.47 -22.66 -2.37
CA ASP A 284 20.57 -23.11 -0.98
C ASP A 284 20.82 -21.98 0.03
N ILE A 285 21.03 -20.74 -0.45
CA ILE A 285 21.22 -19.58 0.43
C ILE A 285 19.86 -19.10 0.93
N LYS A 286 19.73 -19.05 2.26
CA LYS A 286 18.53 -18.60 2.95
C LYS A 286 18.75 -17.21 3.54
N PHE A 287 17.71 -16.39 3.49
CA PHE A 287 17.65 -15.08 4.12
C PHE A 287 16.77 -15.16 5.37
N PHE A 288 17.09 -14.33 6.35
CA PHE A 288 16.28 -14.18 7.55
C PHE A 288 16.27 -12.71 7.95
N GLU A 289 15.08 -12.12 8.00
CA GLU A 289 14.86 -10.76 8.48
C GLU A 289 13.78 -10.82 9.58
N PRO A 290 14.18 -10.78 10.87
CA PRO A 290 13.25 -10.93 11.99
C PRO A 290 12.35 -9.70 12.21
N CYS A 291 12.69 -8.56 11.61
CA CYS A 291 12.01 -7.28 11.78
C CYS A 291 11.46 -6.74 10.45
N VAL A 292 10.89 -7.63 9.62
CA VAL A 292 10.09 -7.16 8.48
C VAL A 292 8.89 -6.38 9.01
N ALA A 293 8.74 -5.12 8.62
CA ALA A 293 7.51 -4.38 8.89
C ALA A 293 6.36 -5.15 8.23
N GLN A 294 5.36 -5.55 9.03
CA GLN A 294 4.23 -6.39 8.59
C GLN A 294 3.49 -5.83 7.37
N ASP A 295 3.59 -4.51 7.14
CA ASP A 295 2.89 -3.79 6.06
C ASP A 295 3.80 -3.34 4.90
N ILE A 296 5.13 -3.51 5.01
CA ILE A 296 6.08 -3.13 3.95
C ILE A 296 6.78 -4.38 3.45
N PHE A 297 6.19 -4.98 2.42
CA PHE A 297 6.89 -5.99 1.65
C PHE A 297 8.03 -5.32 0.88
N CYS A 298 9.28 -5.53 1.33
CA CYS A 298 10.47 -5.05 0.64
C CYS A 298 11.17 -6.24 -0.05
N PRO A 299 10.93 -6.49 -1.36
CA PRO A 299 11.60 -7.56 -2.11
C PRO A 299 13.09 -7.28 -2.36
N THR A 300 13.63 -6.18 -1.82
CA THR A 300 14.93 -5.62 -2.16
C THR A 300 16.10 -6.59 -1.92
N PRO A 301 16.21 -7.37 -0.83
CA PRO A 301 17.42 -8.16 -0.63
C PRO A 301 17.64 -9.21 -1.73
N LEU A 302 16.59 -9.94 -2.09
CA LEU A 302 16.64 -10.97 -3.13
C LEU A 302 16.65 -10.36 -4.54
N MET A 303 15.91 -9.28 -4.80
CA MET A 303 15.92 -8.60 -6.10
C MET A 303 17.25 -7.91 -6.42
N CYS A 304 17.90 -7.30 -5.43
CA CYS A 304 19.21 -6.67 -5.56
C CYS A 304 20.29 -7.71 -5.92
N PHE A 305 20.26 -8.87 -5.29
CA PHE A 305 21.21 -9.94 -5.57
C PHE A 305 20.94 -10.67 -6.90
N ILE A 306 19.67 -10.92 -7.24
CA ILE A 306 19.29 -11.51 -8.53
C ILE A 306 19.67 -10.57 -9.70
N LYS A 307 19.57 -9.24 -9.55
CA LYS A 307 20.06 -8.30 -10.57
C LYS A 307 21.58 -8.38 -10.77
N CYS A 308 22.36 -8.58 -9.70
CA CYS A 308 23.83 -8.67 -9.77
C CYS A 308 24.33 -9.99 -10.40
N THR A 309 23.65 -11.11 -10.15
CA THR A 309 23.99 -12.42 -10.73
C THR A 309 23.57 -12.59 -12.19
N LYS A 310 22.55 -11.84 -12.65
CA LYS A 310 22.04 -11.85 -14.04
C LYS A 310 22.96 -11.22 -15.09
N SER A 311 24.09 -10.64 -14.69
CA SER A 311 25.08 -10.05 -15.61
C SER A 311 25.73 -11.08 -16.55
N LYS A 312 25.72 -12.38 -16.20
CA LYS A 312 26.11 -13.47 -17.11
C LYS A 312 25.27 -14.73 -16.86
N ALA A 313 24.47 -15.08 -17.85
CA ALA A 313 23.62 -16.28 -17.98
C ALA A 313 22.19 -16.17 -17.40
N ILE A 314 21.24 -16.60 -18.24
CA ILE A 314 19.81 -16.87 -17.99
C ILE A 314 18.84 -15.73 -18.39
N THR A 315 18.04 -16.07 -19.40
CA THR A 315 17.15 -15.28 -20.25
C THR A 315 16.04 -14.54 -19.50
N GLN A 316 15.87 -13.25 -19.82
CA GLN A 316 15.05 -12.25 -19.11
C GLN A 316 13.52 -12.50 -19.09
N GLN A 317 12.96 -13.29 -20.00
CA GLN A 317 11.51 -13.28 -20.24
C GLN A 317 10.66 -14.04 -19.18
N LYS A 318 11.22 -15.05 -18.49
CA LYS A 318 10.42 -15.95 -17.64
C LYS A 318 10.19 -15.44 -16.21
N TYR A 319 11.02 -14.52 -15.74
CA TYR A 319 11.02 -14.06 -14.34
C TYR A 319 10.11 -12.86 -14.09
N LEU A 320 9.96 -11.92 -15.02
CA LEU A 320 9.10 -10.75 -14.81
C LEU A 320 7.62 -11.15 -14.66
N ASN A 321 7.14 -12.05 -15.53
CA ASN A 321 5.75 -12.55 -15.46
C ASN A 321 5.50 -13.44 -14.23
N SER A 322 6.50 -14.17 -13.74
CA SER A 322 6.33 -14.99 -12.53
C SER A 322 6.49 -14.20 -11.23
N SER A 323 7.16 -13.04 -11.25
CA SER A 323 7.46 -12.26 -10.04
C SER A 323 6.21 -11.59 -9.49
N LEU A 324 5.37 -10.97 -10.33
CA LEU A 324 4.11 -10.39 -9.86
C LEU A 324 3.13 -11.46 -9.31
N GLN A 325 3.14 -12.67 -9.86
CA GLN A 325 2.27 -13.76 -9.40
C GLN A 325 2.82 -14.57 -8.21
N LYS A 326 4.14 -14.73 -8.05
CA LYS A 326 4.71 -15.51 -6.93
C LYS A 326 5.07 -14.69 -5.70
N ILE A 327 5.24 -13.37 -5.85
CA ILE A 327 5.60 -12.47 -4.75
C ILE A 327 4.36 -12.12 -3.87
N CYS A 328 3.16 -12.45 -4.33
CA CYS A 328 1.90 -12.16 -3.63
C CYS A 328 1.24 -13.39 -2.99
N MET A 329 1.83 -14.59 -3.10
CA MET A 329 1.16 -15.86 -2.77
C MET A 329 1.87 -16.77 -1.75
N GLU A 330 2.91 -16.31 -1.07
CA GLU A 330 3.49 -16.97 0.11
C GLU A 330 3.85 -15.92 1.16
#